data_AF-A0A9E3WYS3-F1
#
_entry.id   AF-A0A9E3WYS3-F1
#
_cell.length_a   1.000
_cell.length_b   1.000
_cell.length_c   1.000
_cell.angle_alpha   90.00
_cell.angle_beta   90.00
_cell.angle_gamma   90.00
#
_symmetry.space_group_name_H-M   'P 1'
#
loop_
_entity.id
_entity.type
_entity.pdbx_description
1 polymer ?
#
loop_
_entity_poly.entity_id
_entity_poly.type
_entity_poly.pdbx_seq_one_letter_code
_entity_poly.pdbx_strand_id
1 'polypeptide(L)'
;MPRLNHFRTGSRGQLHPVAMLLLLLIVISGFAMRVWQINFDQGIGSHPDERSTSCFYATQIALPQSWDEFWDPQRSPLNPLWDRNTQQSRSFTYGHYPLYLGVAMGQVMHWLAPTAERLGASDATVSLMARADGACDALAVAGRLTIALHDTVTIVLLFLLGFRIFGTGAGLIAAAFYAFTAQAIQLSHFFAMDPASTTYTVLAVLGGVMMFQERSLRAALITAIGAGLAISSKFSALPVLAVPVTAAILVVWQEQLRSRAEKRAVDARAQLYAL
;
A
#
# COMPACT_ATOMS: atom_id res chain seq x y z
N MET A 1 19.09 35.46 -20.47
CA MET A 1 18.31 34.21 -20.44
C MET A 1 18.04 33.85 -18.98
N PRO A 2 16.78 33.66 -18.56
CA PRO A 2 16.44 33.47 -17.16
C PRO A 2 16.96 32.11 -16.68
N ARG A 3 17.69 32.11 -15.56
CA ARG A 3 18.17 30.90 -14.89
C ARG A 3 16.95 30.10 -14.42
N LEU A 4 16.70 28.92 -15.01
CA LEU A 4 15.82 27.89 -14.46
C LEU A 4 16.46 27.26 -13.20
N ASN A 5 16.71 28.07 -12.16
CA ASN A 5 17.24 27.64 -10.86
C ASN A 5 16.18 27.78 -9.77
N HIS A 6 15.00 27.18 -9.96
CA HIS A 6 13.93 27.19 -8.94
C HIS A 6 13.61 25.83 -8.32
N PHE A 7 14.29 24.75 -8.70
CA PHE A 7 14.44 23.61 -7.78
C PHE A 7 15.57 23.93 -6.82
N ARG A 8 15.30 24.87 -5.90
CA ARG A 8 16.03 24.96 -4.64
C ARG A 8 15.90 23.57 -4.03
N THR A 9 16.99 22.82 -4.01
CA THR A 9 17.13 21.67 -3.14
C THR A 9 16.77 22.17 -1.75
N GLY A 10 15.55 21.86 -1.31
CA GLY A 10 15.12 22.17 0.04
C GLY A 10 16.23 21.64 0.94
N SER A 11 16.80 22.52 1.76
CA SER A 11 17.67 22.10 2.84
C SER A 11 17.03 20.86 3.46
N ARG A 12 17.82 19.80 3.73
CA ARG A 12 17.42 18.71 4.64
C ARG A 12 17.20 19.32 6.03
N GLY A 13 16.21 20.18 6.16
CA GLY A 13 15.82 20.85 7.36
C GLY A 13 15.17 19.79 8.22
N GLN A 14 15.70 19.63 9.43
CA GLN A 14 15.08 18.79 10.43
C GLN A 14 13.61 19.22 10.56
N LEU A 15 12.71 18.25 10.61
CA LEU A 15 11.30 18.53 10.86
C LEU A 15 11.16 19.21 12.21
N HIS A 16 10.53 20.38 12.22
CA HIS A 16 10.28 21.10 13.46
C HIS A 16 9.40 20.22 14.38
N PRO A 17 9.65 20.17 15.71
CA PRO A 17 8.88 19.33 16.63
C PRO A 17 7.37 19.53 16.53
N VAL A 18 6.92 20.78 16.31
CA VAL A 18 5.51 21.11 16.09
C VAL A 18 4.94 20.42 14.84
N ALA A 19 5.69 20.38 13.73
CA ALA A 19 5.23 19.71 12.52
C ALA A 19 5.13 18.19 12.72
N MET A 20 6.06 17.60 13.48
CA MET A 20 6.01 16.18 13.83
C MET A 20 4.80 15.86 14.72
N LEU A 21 4.51 16.72 15.71
CA LEU A 21 3.30 16.60 16.54
C LEU A 21 2.02 16.70 15.69
N LEU A 22 1.94 17.67 14.78
CA LEU A 22 0.79 17.82 13.89
C LEU A 22 0.60 16.60 12.98
N LEU A 23 1.68 16.09 12.39
CA LEU A 23 1.64 14.87 11.59
C LEU A 23 1.15 13.68 12.43
N LEU A 24 1.67 13.52 13.65
CA LEU A 24 1.24 12.45 14.56
C LEU A 24 -0.26 12.54 14.86
N LEU A 25 -0.77 13.73 15.16
CA LEU A 25 -2.20 13.95 15.40
C LEU A 25 -3.04 13.62 14.16
N ILE A 26 -2.60 14.01 12.97
CA ILE A 26 -3.28 13.69 11.70
C ILE A 26 -3.30 12.18 11.48
N VAL A 27 -2.18 11.48 11.67
CA VAL A 27 -2.07 10.02 11.47
C VAL A 27 -2.94 9.27 12.48
N ILE A 28 -2.88 9.64 13.77
CA ILE A 28 -3.71 9.00 14.80
C ILE A 28 -5.20 9.23 14.53
N SER A 29 -5.59 10.46 14.18
CA SER A 29 -6.98 10.79 13.87
C SER A 29 -7.46 10.06 12.61
N GLY A 30 -6.63 10.04 11.57
CA GLY A 30 -6.91 9.33 10.32
C GLY A 30 -7.04 7.82 10.52
N PHE A 31 -6.17 7.21 11.33
CA PHE A 31 -6.26 5.79 11.70
C PHE A 31 -7.52 5.51 12.50
N ALA A 32 -7.78 6.31 13.54
CA ALA A 32 -8.96 6.16 14.39
C ALA A 32 -10.26 6.19 13.58
N MET A 33 -10.37 7.11 12.62
CA MET A 33 -11.53 7.18 11.73
C MET A 33 -11.69 5.96 10.83
N ARG A 34 -10.59 5.30 10.41
CA ARG A 34 -10.61 4.12 9.52
C ARG A 34 -10.94 2.82 10.24
N VAL A 35 -10.67 2.74 11.54
CA VAL A 35 -10.97 1.56 12.37
C VAL A 35 -12.20 1.76 13.26
N TRP A 36 -12.80 2.95 13.23
CA TRP A 36 -13.99 3.26 14.01
C TRP A 36 -15.14 2.34 13.59
N GLN A 37 -15.66 1.56 14.55
CA GLN A 37 -16.67 0.53 14.25
C GLN A 37 -16.26 -0.37 13.06
N ILE A 38 -15.06 -0.93 13.09
CA ILE A 38 -14.55 -1.79 12.01
C ILE A 38 -15.47 -2.98 11.64
N ASN A 39 -16.32 -3.42 12.57
CA ASN A 39 -17.37 -4.43 12.36
C ASN A 39 -18.77 -3.79 12.22
N PHE A 40 -18.89 -2.64 11.52
CA PHE A 40 -20.13 -1.86 11.44
C PHE A 40 -21.32 -2.62 10.84
N ASP A 41 -21.05 -3.56 9.94
CA ASP A 41 -22.07 -4.36 9.24
C ASP A 41 -22.43 -5.66 9.97
N GLN A 42 -21.78 -5.95 11.11
CA GLN A 42 -22.08 -7.11 11.98
C GLN A 42 -22.13 -8.46 11.23
N GLY A 43 -21.29 -8.62 10.20
CA GLY A 43 -21.21 -9.85 9.40
C GLY A 43 -22.26 -9.97 8.30
N ILE A 44 -23.04 -8.93 8.01
CA ILE A 44 -23.99 -8.92 6.87
C ILE A 44 -23.24 -9.06 5.53
N GLY A 45 -22.05 -8.46 5.38
CA GLY A 45 -21.28 -8.54 4.14
C GLY A 45 -21.99 -7.86 2.96
N SER A 46 -22.50 -6.64 3.17
CA SER A 46 -23.29 -5.91 2.18
C SER A 46 -22.45 -5.44 0.97
N HIS A 47 -21.15 -5.26 1.14
CA HIS A 47 -20.25 -4.90 0.05
C HIS A 47 -19.93 -6.13 -0.80
N PRO A 48 -20.31 -6.16 -2.10
CA PRO A 48 -20.20 -7.36 -2.93
C PRO A 48 -18.75 -7.82 -3.11
N ASP A 49 -17.82 -6.89 -3.34
CA ASP A 49 -16.40 -7.22 -3.58
C ASP A 49 -15.71 -7.81 -2.34
N GLU A 50 -15.98 -7.23 -1.16
CA GLU A 50 -15.50 -7.75 0.11
C GLU A 50 -16.07 -9.14 0.36
N ARG A 51 -17.39 -9.31 0.25
CA ARG A 51 -18.04 -10.60 0.47
C ARG A 51 -17.49 -11.67 -0.47
N SER A 52 -17.26 -11.30 -1.73
CA SER A 52 -16.61 -12.19 -2.70
C SER A 52 -15.22 -12.59 -2.21
N THR A 53 -14.38 -11.60 -1.91
CA THR A 53 -13.01 -11.79 -1.42
C THR A 53 -12.96 -12.64 -0.17
N SER A 54 -13.72 -12.29 0.87
CA SER A 54 -13.66 -12.94 2.18
C SER A 54 -14.31 -14.32 2.17
N CYS A 55 -15.52 -14.47 1.61
CA CYS A 55 -16.29 -15.72 1.73
C CYS A 55 -15.97 -16.76 0.66
N PHE A 56 -15.54 -16.35 -0.54
CA PHE A 56 -15.28 -17.30 -1.61
C PHE A 56 -13.80 -17.59 -1.82
N TYR A 57 -12.91 -16.62 -1.62
CA TYR A 57 -11.49 -16.77 -1.93
C TYR A 57 -10.63 -16.91 -0.68
N ALA A 58 -10.70 -15.96 0.24
CA ALA A 58 -9.78 -15.87 1.38
C ALA A 58 -9.83 -17.10 2.30
N THR A 59 -11.02 -17.68 2.52
CA THR A 59 -11.21 -18.92 3.31
C THR A 59 -10.55 -20.16 2.71
N GLN A 60 -10.16 -20.13 1.43
CA GLN A 60 -9.50 -21.24 0.76
C GLN A 60 -7.98 -21.08 0.67
N ILE A 61 -7.48 -19.89 1.02
CA ILE A 61 -6.04 -19.59 1.01
C ILE A 61 -5.38 -20.19 2.25
N ALA A 62 -4.36 -20.99 2.03
CA ALA A 62 -3.56 -21.62 3.08
C ALA A 62 -2.09 -21.72 2.67
N LEU A 63 -1.22 -22.03 3.62
CA LEU A 63 0.17 -22.33 3.30
C LEU A 63 0.27 -23.71 2.62
N PRO A 64 1.08 -23.85 1.56
CA PRO A 64 1.34 -25.14 0.93
C PRO A 64 2.13 -26.05 1.87
N GLN A 65 1.91 -27.35 1.77
CA GLN A 65 2.62 -28.36 2.55
C GLN A 65 3.99 -28.71 1.95
N SER A 66 4.19 -28.43 0.65
CA SER A 66 5.45 -28.67 -0.05
C SER A 66 5.70 -27.67 -1.18
N TRP A 67 6.95 -27.60 -1.63
CA TRP A 67 7.31 -26.80 -2.81
C TRP A 67 6.64 -27.32 -4.09
N ASP A 68 6.47 -28.63 -4.22
CA ASP A 68 5.78 -29.22 -5.37
C ASP A 68 4.31 -28.80 -5.43
N GLU A 69 3.64 -28.71 -4.27
CA GLU A 69 2.28 -28.18 -4.19
C GLU A 69 2.25 -26.67 -4.50
N PHE A 70 3.24 -25.91 -4.02
CA PHE A 70 3.33 -24.48 -4.28
C PHE A 70 3.43 -24.15 -5.79
N TRP A 71 4.28 -24.88 -6.51
CA TRP A 71 4.57 -24.61 -7.93
C TRP A 71 3.49 -25.11 -8.89
N ASP A 72 2.63 -26.04 -8.46
CA ASP A 72 1.52 -26.54 -9.28
C ASP A 72 0.29 -25.61 -9.15
N PRO A 73 -0.10 -24.87 -10.20
CA PRO A 73 -1.20 -23.92 -10.13
C PRO A 73 -2.56 -24.57 -9.82
N GLN A 74 -2.75 -25.87 -10.10
CA GLN A 74 -4.02 -26.57 -9.85
C GLN A 74 -4.09 -27.16 -8.45
N ARG A 75 -2.96 -27.27 -7.75
CA ARG A 75 -2.87 -27.83 -6.40
C ARG A 75 -2.58 -26.79 -5.33
N SER A 76 -1.89 -25.71 -5.69
CA SER A 76 -1.43 -24.69 -4.76
C SER A 76 -2.59 -24.04 -4.01
N PRO A 77 -2.63 -24.08 -2.66
CA PRO A 77 -3.62 -23.37 -1.85
C PRO A 77 -3.54 -21.86 -2.00
N LEU A 78 -2.42 -21.34 -2.51
CA LEU A 78 -2.22 -19.92 -2.69
C LEU A 78 -2.83 -19.41 -4.00
N ASN A 79 -3.33 -20.27 -4.89
CA ASN A 79 -3.90 -19.82 -6.16
C ASN A 79 -5.41 -19.49 -6.03
N PRO A 80 -5.83 -18.20 -5.96
CA PRO A 80 -7.25 -17.85 -5.89
C PRO A 80 -7.98 -18.05 -7.21
N LEU A 81 -7.28 -18.29 -8.32
CA LEU A 81 -7.85 -18.45 -9.66
C LEU A 81 -8.28 -19.88 -9.95
N TRP A 82 -8.00 -20.83 -9.05
CA TRP A 82 -8.36 -22.24 -9.23
C TRP A 82 -9.06 -22.77 -7.98
N ASP A 83 -10.26 -23.34 -8.17
CA ASP A 83 -10.98 -24.02 -7.09
C ASP A 83 -10.50 -25.47 -7.01
N ARG A 84 -9.78 -25.80 -5.94
CA ARG A 84 -9.22 -27.15 -5.72
C ARG A 84 -10.28 -28.20 -5.41
N ASN A 85 -11.46 -27.78 -4.94
CA ASN A 85 -12.55 -28.70 -4.60
C ASN A 85 -13.39 -29.04 -5.82
N THR A 86 -13.72 -28.04 -6.64
CA THR A 86 -14.56 -28.23 -7.84
C THR A 86 -13.74 -28.48 -9.11
N GLN A 87 -12.41 -28.30 -9.06
CA GLN A 87 -11.49 -28.46 -10.19
C GLN A 87 -11.86 -27.55 -11.37
N GLN A 88 -12.22 -26.30 -11.06
CA GLN A 88 -12.63 -25.30 -12.06
C GLN A 88 -11.89 -23.98 -11.87
N SER A 89 -11.73 -23.27 -12.98
CA SER A 89 -11.19 -21.91 -13.00
C SER A 89 -12.16 -20.93 -12.34
N ARG A 90 -11.62 -19.94 -11.64
CA ARG A 90 -12.37 -18.90 -10.94
C ARG A 90 -11.99 -17.53 -11.47
N SER A 91 -12.93 -16.59 -11.41
CA SER A 91 -12.72 -15.21 -11.82
C SER A 91 -12.44 -14.30 -10.61
N PHE A 92 -11.28 -14.46 -9.98
CA PHE A 92 -10.82 -13.49 -8.99
C PHE A 92 -10.35 -12.22 -9.71
N THR A 93 -10.96 -11.08 -9.41
CA THR A 93 -10.79 -9.82 -10.16
C THR A 93 -9.67 -8.93 -9.63
N TYR A 94 -9.07 -9.26 -8.49
CA TYR A 94 -8.07 -8.43 -7.84
C TYR A 94 -6.71 -9.10 -7.77
N GLY A 95 -5.71 -8.32 -7.35
CA GLY A 95 -4.37 -8.83 -7.12
C GLY A 95 -4.27 -9.59 -5.79
N HIS A 96 -3.31 -10.52 -5.72
CA HIS A 96 -3.23 -11.46 -4.61
C HIS A 96 -2.61 -10.86 -3.34
N TYR A 97 -1.90 -9.73 -3.44
CA TYR A 97 -1.11 -9.21 -2.32
C TYR A 97 -1.95 -8.84 -1.08
N PRO A 98 -2.99 -7.99 -1.18
CA PRO A 98 -3.78 -7.65 0.01
C PRO A 98 -4.68 -8.81 0.44
N LEU A 99 -5.06 -9.71 -0.47
CA LEU A 99 -5.73 -10.97 -0.14
C LEU A 99 -4.88 -11.78 0.87
N TYR A 100 -3.62 -12.03 0.54
CA TYR A 100 -2.72 -12.79 1.42
C TYR A 100 -2.48 -12.09 2.76
N LEU A 101 -2.34 -10.77 2.76
CA LEU A 101 -2.18 -10.01 4.01
C LEU A 101 -3.44 -10.01 4.88
N GLY A 102 -4.63 -9.99 4.30
CA GLY A 102 -5.88 -10.15 5.04
C GLY A 102 -5.97 -11.52 5.71
N VAL A 103 -5.63 -12.59 4.98
CA VAL A 103 -5.58 -13.96 5.53
C VAL A 103 -4.55 -14.08 6.65
N ALA A 104 -3.35 -13.52 6.45
CA ALA A 104 -2.32 -13.49 7.48
C ALA A 104 -2.77 -12.70 8.73
N MET A 105 -3.46 -11.57 8.55
CA MET A 105 -4.04 -10.81 9.66
C MET A 105 -5.11 -11.61 10.40
N GLY A 106 -5.93 -12.39 9.67
CA GLY A 106 -6.90 -13.31 10.28
C GLY A 106 -6.24 -14.34 11.18
N GLN A 107 -5.14 -14.95 10.73
CA GLN A 107 -4.34 -15.87 11.54
C GLN A 107 -3.71 -15.19 12.76
N VAL A 108 -3.20 -13.96 12.61
CA VAL A 108 -2.66 -13.17 13.73
C VAL A 108 -3.75 -12.88 14.77
N MET A 109 -4.94 -12.48 14.32
CA MET A 109 -6.08 -12.23 15.22
C MET A 109 -6.48 -13.50 15.97
N HIS A 110 -6.59 -14.64 15.26
CA HIS A 110 -6.88 -15.94 15.87
C HIS A 110 -5.83 -16.30 16.94
N TRP A 111 -4.54 -16.20 16.59
CA TRP A 111 -3.44 -16.47 17.52
C TRP A 111 -3.45 -15.55 18.75
N LEU A 112 -3.86 -14.30 18.59
CA LEU A 112 -3.95 -13.33 19.69
C LEU A 112 -5.22 -13.47 20.54
N ALA A 113 -6.23 -14.23 20.12
CA ALA A 113 -7.52 -14.31 20.81
C ALA A 113 -7.41 -14.72 22.30
N PRO A 114 -6.61 -15.74 22.69
CA PRO A 114 -6.43 -16.10 24.10
C PRO A 114 -5.70 -15.03 24.92
N THR A 115 -4.88 -14.20 24.27
CA THR A 115 -4.21 -13.08 24.94
C THR A 115 -5.17 -11.91 25.13
N ALA A 116 -6.02 -11.63 24.16
CA ALA A 116 -7.08 -10.62 24.28
C ALA A 116 -8.04 -10.95 25.43
N GLU A 117 -8.44 -12.23 25.57
CA GLU A 117 -9.25 -12.72 26.70
C GLU A 117 -8.59 -12.43 28.05
N ARG A 118 -7.30 -12.77 28.19
CA ARG A 118 -6.53 -12.51 29.43
C ARG A 118 -6.37 -11.02 29.76
N LEU A 119 -6.40 -10.16 28.74
CA LEU A 119 -6.34 -8.71 28.90
C LEU A 119 -7.72 -8.07 29.18
N GLY A 120 -8.78 -8.87 29.28
CA GLY A 120 -10.14 -8.40 29.58
C GLY A 120 -10.87 -7.82 28.37
N ALA A 121 -10.52 -8.24 27.14
CA ALA A 121 -11.33 -7.92 25.96
C ALA A 121 -12.73 -8.55 26.08
N SER A 122 -13.74 -7.93 25.45
CA SER A 122 -15.12 -8.43 25.48
C SER A 122 -15.25 -9.80 24.80
N ASP A 123 -16.20 -10.62 25.26
CA ASP A 123 -16.49 -11.94 24.68
C ASP A 123 -16.76 -11.86 23.17
N ALA A 124 -17.42 -10.79 22.72
CA ALA A 124 -17.69 -10.53 21.30
C ALA A 124 -16.39 -10.33 20.50
N THR A 125 -15.44 -9.58 21.06
CA THR A 125 -14.12 -9.36 20.44
C THR A 125 -13.32 -10.66 20.40
N VAL A 126 -13.27 -11.40 21.51
CA VAL A 126 -12.53 -12.67 21.59
C VAL A 126 -13.12 -13.69 20.62
N SER A 127 -14.44 -13.82 20.57
CA SER A 127 -15.13 -14.71 19.63
C SER A 127 -14.87 -14.35 18.17
N LEU A 128 -14.87 -13.05 17.85
CA LEU A 128 -14.52 -12.58 16.51
C LEU A 128 -13.07 -12.95 16.17
N MET A 129 -12.12 -12.64 17.06
CA MET A 129 -10.71 -12.95 16.84
C MET A 129 -10.48 -14.46 16.68
N ALA A 130 -11.08 -15.29 17.52
CA ALA A 130 -10.94 -16.74 17.49
C ALA A 130 -11.48 -17.40 16.20
N ARG A 131 -12.34 -16.71 15.43
CA ARG A 131 -12.87 -17.21 14.15
C ARG A 131 -12.22 -16.58 12.93
N ALA A 132 -11.30 -15.62 13.11
CA ALA A 132 -10.78 -14.79 12.04
C ALA A 132 -9.88 -15.53 11.03
N ASP A 133 -9.47 -16.77 11.33
CA ASP A 133 -8.66 -17.63 10.47
C ASP A 133 -9.47 -18.47 9.47
N GLY A 134 -10.81 -18.54 9.61
CA GLY A 134 -11.63 -19.39 8.75
C GLY A 134 -13.07 -18.95 8.53
N ALA A 135 -13.69 -18.20 9.44
CA ALA A 135 -15.05 -17.70 9.25
C ALA A 135 -15.02 -16.41 8.41
N CYS A 136 -15.80 -16.35 7.34
CA CYS A 136 -15.65 -15.25 6.38
C CYS A 136 -16.06 -13.88 6.91
N ASP A 137 -16.99 -13.81 7.87
CA ASP A 137 -17.38 -12.58 8.55
C ASP A 137 -16.25 -12.04 9.44
N ALA A 138 -15.61 -12.92 10.23
CA ALA A 138 -14.48 -12.54 11.07
C ALA A 138 -13.23 -12.22 10.25
N LEU A 139 -12.98 -12.98 9.18
CA LEU A 139 -11.90 -12.76 8.24
C LEU A 139 -12.06 -11.43 7.47
N ALA A 140 -13.30 -11.03 7.15
CA ALA A 140 -13.56 -9.72 6.55
C ALA A 140 -13.10 -8.59 7.49
N VAL A 141 -13.35 -8.70 8.80
CA VAL A 141 -12.86 -7.72 9.78
C VAL A 141 -11.33 -7.67 9.86
N ALA A 142 -10.67 -8.84 9.79
CA ALA A 142 -9.21 -8.89 9.69
C ALA A 142 -8.70 -8.21 8.41
N GLY A 143 -9.36 -8.45 7.28
CA GLY A 143 -9.09 -7.78 6.01
C GLY A 143 -9.26 -6.27 6.10
N ARG A 144 -10.36 -5.77 6.68
CA ARG A 144 -10.60 -4.34 6.93
C ARG A 144 -9.48 -3.71 7.74
N LEU A 145 -9.00 -4.40 8.78
CA LEU A 145 -7.88 -3.90 9.59
C LEU A 145 -6.61 -3.78 8.76
N THR A 146 -6.31 -4.79 7.95
CA THR A 146 -5.19 -4.75 6.99
C THR A 146 -5.32 -3.55 6.04
N ILE A 147 -6.50 -3.32 5.47
CA ILE A 147 -6.73 -2.19 4.55
C ILE A 147 -6.61 -0.84 5.26
N ALA A 148 -7.21 -0.70 6.45
CA ALA A 148 -7.10 0.52 7.26
C ALA A 148 -5.63 0.85 7.63
N LEU A 149 -4.81 -0.16 7.92
CA LEU A 149 -3.37 0.01 8.17
C LEU A 149 -2.65 0.52 6.91
N HIS A 150 -2.90 -0.07 5.74
CA HIS A 150 -2.31 0.40 4.48
C HIS A 150 -2.75 1.83 4.15
N ASP A 151 -4.05 2.12 4.23
CA ASP A 151 -4.58 3.45 3.94
C ASP A 151 -4.03 4.52 4.90
N THR A 152 -3.74 4.14 6.14
CA THR A 152 -3.05 5.01 7.10
C THR A 152 -1.60 5.27 6.71
N VAL A 153 -0.89 4.27 6.16
CA VAL A 153 0.46 4.47 5.59
C VAL A 153 0.41 5.47 4.44
N THR A 154 -0.66 5.51 3.63
CA THR A 154 -0.83 6.52 2.58
C THR A 154 -0.77 7.95 3.12
N ILE A 155 -1.36 8.22 4.30
CA ILE A 155 -1.29 9.54 4.96
C ILE A 155 0.18 9.97 5.14
N VAL A 156 1.01 9.06 5.65
CA VAL A 156 2.45 9.31 5.89
C VAL A 156 3.18 9.46 4.56
N LEU A 157 2.90 8.63 3.57
CA LEU A 157 3.56 8.70 2.26
C LEU A 157 3.22 10.02 1.53
N LEU A 158 1.98 10.49 1.61
CA LEU A 158 1.57 11.78 1.06
C LEU A 158 2.24 12.95 1.79
N PHE A 159 2.38 12.87 3.12
CA PHE A 159 3.21 13.82 3.86
C PHE A 159 4.63 13.85 3.31
N LEU A 160 5.28 12.70 3.17
CA LEU A 160 6.67 12.60 2.70
C LEU A 160 6.82 13.12 1.27
N LEU A 161 5.87 12.81 0.39
CA LEU A 161 5.84 13.31 -0.99
C LEU A 161 5.69 14.83 -1.03
N GLY A 162 4.71 15.38 -0.33
CA GLY A 162 4.49 16.83 -0.26
C GLY A 162 5.66 17.57 0.40
N PHE A 163 6.18 17.03 1.50
CA PHE A 163 7.38 17.53 2.19
C PHE A 163 8.58 17.62 1.25
N ARG A 164 8.79 16.57 0.46
CA ARG A 164 9.94 16.47 -0.43
C ARG A 164 9.88 17.41 -1.63
N ILE A 165 8.69 17.69 -2.17
CA ILE A 165 8.54 18.54 -3.35
C ILE A 165 8.40 20.02 -2.96
N PHE A 166 7.61 20.31 -1.92
CA PHE A 166 7.17 21.67 -1.60
C PHE A 166 7.40 22.09 -0.14
N GLY A 167 7.97 21.22 0.70
CA GLY A 167 8.28 21.49 2.10
C GLY A 167 7.16 21.15 3.08
N THR A 168 7.41 21.41 4.37
CA THR A 168 6.61 20.91 5.51
C THR A 168 5.14 21.27 5.46
N GLY A 169 4.79 22.51 5.10
CA GLY A 169 3.39 22.94 5.05
C GLY A 169 2.58 22.15 4.02
N ALA A 170 3.14 21.97 2.82
CA ALA A 170 2.50 21.20 1.76
C ALA A 170 2.33 19.71 2.13
N GLY A 171 3.34 19.11 2.79
CA GLY A 171 3.23 17.75 3.31
C GLY A 171 2.12 17.60 4.33
N LEU A 172 2.01 18.51 5.30
CA LEU A 172 0.96 18.48 6.32
C LEU A 172 -0.44 18.65 5.70
N ILE A 173 -0.58 19.58 4.74
CA ILE A 173 -1.86 19.79 4.04
C ILE A 173 -2.26 18.55 3.25
N ALA A 174 -1.33 17.93 2.52
CA ALA A 174 -1.59 16.72 1.75
C ALA A 174 -2.03 15.56 2.66
N ALA A 175 -1.34 15.36 3.78
CA ALA A 175 -1.70 14.35 4.77
C ALA A 175 -3.06 14.62 5.41
N ALA A 176 -3.35 15.87 5.80
CA ALA A 176 -4.62 16.25 6.39
C ALA A 176 -5.79 16.02 5.41
N PHE A 177 -5.68 16.49 4.16
CA PHE A 177 -6.74 16.28 3.19
C PHE A 177 -7.03 14.79 2.95
N TYR A 178 -6.01 13.95 2.83
CA TYR A 178 -6.23 12.52 2.65
C TYR A 178 -6.77 11.83 3.92
N ALA A 179 -6.25 12.18 5.10
CA ALA A 179 -6.70 11.61 6.37
C ALA A 179 -8.21 11.79 6.59
N PHE A 180 -8.75 12.95 6.19
CA PHE A 180 -10.15 13.33 6.39
C PHE A 180 -11.02 13.22 5.12
N THR A 181 -10.50 12.65 4.03
CA THR A 181 -11.31 12.43 2.81
C THR A 181 -12.32 11.29 3.03
N ALA A 182 -13.61 11.60 2.84
CA ALA A 182 -14.70 10.65 3.06
C ALA A 182 -14.53 9.34 2.25
N GLN A 183 -14.11 9.44 0.98
CA GLN A 183 -13.89 8.28 0.11
C GLN A 183 -12.81 7.33 0.66
N ALA A 184 -11.69 7.86 1.16
CA ALA A 184 -10.59 7.06 1.68
C ALA A 184 -11.00 6.36 2.99
N ILE A 185 -11.69 7.10 3.86
CA ILE A 185 -12.27 6.55 5.09
C ILE A 185 -13.25 5.42 4.75
N GLN A 186 -14.20 5.66 3.85
CA GLN A 186 -15.20 4.66 3.47
C GLN A 186 -14.58 3.39 2.90
N LEU A 187 -13.66 3.51 1.94
CA LEU A 187 -13.02 2.33 1.33
C LEU A 187 -12.17 1.55 2.34
N SER A 188 -11.63 2.20 3.37
CA SER A 188 -10.87 1.55 4.44
C SER A 188 -11.72 0.66 5.35
N HIS A 189 -13.04 0.88 5.39
CA HIS A 189 -13.97 0.05 6.16
C HIS A 189 -14.38 -1.22 5.42
N PHE A 190 -13.89 -1.44 4.21
CA PHE A 190 -14.12 -2.67 3.46
C PHE A 190 -12.79 -3.38 3.24
N PHE A 191 -12.81 -4.70 3.16
CA PHE A 191 -11.69 -5.48 2.65
C PHE A 191 -11.59 -5.33 1.12
N ALA A 192 -11.35 -4.09 0.67
CA ALA A 192 -11.19 -3.70 -0.71
C ALA A 192 -9.70 -3.54 -1.06
N MET A 193 -9.33 -3.84 -2.30
CA MET A 193 -7.92 -3.82 -2.72
C MET A 193 -7.42 -2.43 -3.13
N ASP A 194 -8.34 -1.49 -3.36
CA ASP A 194 -8.08 -0.13 -3.83
C ASP A 194 -7.22 0.71 -2.88
N PRO A 195 -7.45 0.73 -1.55
CA PRO A 195 -6.62 1.49 -0.61
C PRO A 195 -5.17 0.99 -0.56
N ALA A 196 -4.97 -0.34 -0.57
CA ALA A 196 -3.64 -0.93 -0.65
C ALA A 196 -2.94 -0.52 -1.95
N SER A 197 -3.63 -0.65 -3.10
CA SER A 197 -3.09 -0.22 -4.40
C SER A 197 -2.73 1.27 -4.43
N THR A 198 -3.54 2.12 -3.80
CA THR A 198 -3.28 3.56 -3.64
C THR A 198 -2.01 3.81 -2.84
N THR A 199 -1.84 3.12 -1.71
CA THR A 199 -0.67 3.22 -0.83
C THR A 199 0.63 3.03 -1.63
N TYR A 200 0.68 1.95 -2.41
CA TYR A 200 1.89 1.61 -3.17
C TYR A 200 2.05 2.44 -4.43
N THR A 201 0.97 2.97 -4.99
CA THR A 201 1.04 3.97 -6.06
C THR A 201 1.70 5.25 -5.55
N VAL A 202 1.33 5.74 -4.36
CA VAL A 202 1.99 6.90 -3.75
C VAL A 202 3.45 6.58 -3.41
N LEU A 203 3.76 5.37 -2.94
CA LEU A 203 5.15 4.93 -2.73
C LEU A 203 5.96 4.94 -4.02
N ALA A 204 5.39 4.46 -5.13
CA ALA A 204 6.04 4.48 -6.44
C ALA A 204 6.32 5.90 -6.91
N VAL A 205 5.34 6.81 -6.77
CA VAL A 205 5.50 8.23 -7.10
C VAL A 205 6.58 8.90 -6.23
N LEU A 206 6.59 8.64 -4.93
CA LEU A 206 7.63 9.11 -4.02
C LEU A 206 9.02 8.60 -4.45
N GLY A 207 9.12 7.31 -4.78
CA GLY A 207 10.33 6.72 -5.34
C GLY A 207 10.77 7.40 -6.64
N GLY A 208 9.85 7.65 -7.57
CA GLY A 208 10.14 8.31 -8.85
C GLY A 208 10.68 9.74 -8.68
N VAL A 209 10.12 10.49 -7.72
CA VAL A 209 10.66 11.80 -7.33
C VAL A 209 12.06 11.66 -6.73
N MET A 210 12.30 10.65 -5.89
CA MET A 210 13.63 10.35 -5.36
C MET A 210 14.61 9.94 -6.47
N MET A 211 14.19 9.19 -7.48
CA MET A 211 15.04 8.79 -8.61
C MET A 211 15.53 10.03 -9.36
N PHE A 212 14.62 10.97 -9.64
CA PHE A 212 14.96 12.21 -10.32
C PHE A 212 15.93 13.09 -9.51
N GLN A 213 15.70 13.20 -8.20
CA GLN A 213 16.46 14.11 -7.34
C GLN A 213 17.79 13.54 -6.82
N GLU A 214 17.83 12.24 -6.49
CA GLU A 214 18.98 11.60 -5.83
C GLU A 214 19.80 10.73 -6.77
N ARG A 215 19.21 10.25 -7.88
CA ARG A 215 19.86 9.37 -8.86
C ARG A 215 20.53 8.14 -8.19
N SER A 216 19.79 7.48 -7.31
CA SER A 216 20.29 6.39 -6.47
C SER A 216 19.55 5.07 -6.72
N LEU A 217 20.26 3.95 -6.55
CA LEU A 217 19.66 2.60 -6.63
C LEU A 217 18.54 2.41 -5.61
N ARG A 218 18.69 2.99 -4.41
CA ARG A 218 17.65 2.97 -3.37
C ARG A 218 16.34 3.56 -3.90
N ALA A 219 16.40 4.69 -4.61
CA ALA A 219 15.21 5.31 -5.16
C ALA A 219 14.57 4.43 -6.25
N ALA A 220 15.37 3.83 -7.13
CA ALA A 220 14.88 2.89 -8.14
C ALA A 220 14.19 1.67 -7.52
N LEU A 221 14.77 1.09 -6.46
CA LEU A 221 14.18 -0.03 -5.73
C LEU A 221 12.87 0.35 -5.04
N ILE A 222 12.79 1.53 -4.40
CA ILE A 222 11.54 2.01 -3.79
C ILE A 222 10.45 2.17 -4.87
N THR A 223 10.79 2.75 -6.02
CA THR A 223 9.84 2.90 -7.15
C THR A 223 9.36 1.54 -7.66
N ALA A 224 10.28 0.60 -7.88
CA ALA A 224 9.97 -0.73 -8.39
C ALA A 224 9.10 -1.53 -7.41
N ILE A 225 9.44 -1.51 -6.11
CA ILE A 225 8.65 -2.15 -5.06
C ILE A 225 7.25 -1.53 -5.00
N GLY A 226 7.15 -0.19 -5.00
CA GLY A 226 5.85 0.49 -5.03
C GLY A 226 5.01 0.12 -6.25
N ALA A 227 5.60 0.14 -7.45
CA ALA A 227 4.90 -0.20 -8.68
C ALA A 227 4.42 -1.67 -8.68
N GLY A 228 5.31 -2.61 -8.30
CA GLY A 228 4.99 -4.02 -8.22
C GLY A 228 3.87 -4.31 -7.21
N LEU A 229 3.96 -3.73 -6.01
CA LEU A 229 2.94 -3.93 -4.97
C LEU A 229 1.60 -3.29 -5.36
N ALA A 230 1.60 -2.13 -6.02
CA ALA A 230 0.38 -1.49 -6.52
C ALA A 230 -0.36 -2.37 -7.54
N ILE A 231 0.38 -2.91 -8.52
CA ILE A 231 -0.15 -3.81 -9.56
C ILE A 231 -0.61 -5.13 -8.95
N SER A 232 0.17 -5.69 -8.02
CA SER A 232 -0.17 -6.92 -7.30
C SER A 232 -1.35 -6.76 -6.34
N SER A 233 -1.78 -5.52 -6.06
CA SER A 233 -3.02 -5.22 -5.33
C SER A 233 -4.20 -5.11 -6.28
N LYS A 234 -4.02 -4.41 -7.41
CA LYS A 234 -5.05 -4.27 -8.44
C LYS A 234 -4.41 -4.03 -9.79
N PHE A 235 -4.72 -4.87 -10.78
CA PHE A 235 -4.11 -4.77 -12.11
C PHE A 235 -4.39 -3.43 -12.80
N SER A 236 -5.50 -2.76 -12.47
CA SER A 236 -5.81 -1.40 -12.96
C SER A 236 -4.77 -0.35 -12.56
N ALA A 237 -3.85 -0.66 -11.64
CA ALA A 237 -2.72 0.20 -11.28
C ALA A 237 -1.53 0.11 -12.27
N LEU A 238 -1.61 -0.71 -13.33
CA LEU A 238 -0.57 -0.82 -14.36
C LEU A 238 -0.02 0.54 -14.89
N PRO A 239 -0.85 1.60 -15.06
CA PRO A 239 -0.33 2.91 -15.46
C PRO A 239 0.75 3.51 -14.53
N VAL A 240 0.89 3.01 -13.30
CA VAL A 240 1.96 3.43 -12.37
C VAL A 240 3.36 3.20 -12.94
N LEU A 241 3.53 2.28 -13.88
CA LEU A 241 4.81 2.06 -14.58
C LEU A 241 5.28 3.30 -15.39
N ALA A 242 4.38 4.25 -15.68
CA ALA A 242 4.77 5.54 -16.25
C ALA A 242 5.68 6.35 -15.32
N VAL A 243 5.64 6.12 -14.01
CA VAL A 243 6.45 6.83 -13.01
C VAL A 243 7.96 6.59 -13.21
N PRO A 244 8.49 5.36 -13.13
CA PRO A 244 9.92 5.11 -13.33
C PRO A 244 10.38 5.52 -14.74
N VAL A 245 9.55 5.28 -15.77
CA VAL A 245 9.86 5.68 -17.16
C VAL A 245 10.02 7.19 -17.27
N THR A 246 9.09 7.95 -16.68
CA THR A 246 9.15 9.42 -16.69
C THR A 246 10.35 9.93 -15.90
N ALA A 247 10.62 9.36 -14.72
CA ALA A 247 11.78 9.72 -13.92
C ALA A 247 13.10 9.47 -14.67
N ALA A 248 13.23 8.33 -15.33
CA ALA A 248 14.39 7.98 -16.15
C ALA A 248 14.61 8.97 -17.31
N ILE A 249 13.55 9.28 -18.07
CA ILE A 249 13.60 10.26 -19.17
C ILE A 249 14.07 11.62 -18.64
N LEU A 250 13.51 12.09 -17.52
CA LEU A 250 13.87 13.37 -16.93
C LEU A 250 15.33 13.41 -16.44
N VAL A 251 15.83 12.32 -15.84
CA VAL A 251 17.24 12.20 -15.41
C VAL A 251 18.18 12.31 -16.61
N VAL A 252 17.91 11.53 -17.67
CA VAL A 252 18.74 11.53 -18.89
C VAL A 252 18.69 12.89 -19.58
N TRP A 253 17.50 13.48 -19.73
CA TRP A 253 17.34 14.82 -20.31
C TRP A 253 18.18 15.84 -19.54
N GLN A 254 18.03 15.88 -18.20
CA GLN A 254 18.75 16.87 -17.38
C GLN A 254 20.27 16.69 -17.49
N GLU A 255 20.77 15.46 -17.58
CA GLU A 255 22.19 15.20 -17.75
C GLU A 255 22.72 15.64 -19.12
N GLN A 256 21.95 15.44 -20.18
CA GLN A 256 22.30 15.94 -21.52
C GLN A 256 22.37 17.47 -21.55
N LEU A 257 21.43 18.17 -20.88
CA LEU A 257 21.46 19.63 -20.79
C LEU A 257 22.70 20.12 -20.03
N ARG A 258 23.05 19.49 -18.91
CA ARG A 258 24.27 19.82 -18.13
C ARG A 258 25.53 19.57 -18.94
N SER A 259 25.64 18.40 -19.58
CA SER A 259 26.78 18.02 -20.43
C SER A 259 27.01 19.02 -21.56
N ARG A 260 25.93 19.46 -22.23
CA ARG A 260 25.99 20.50 -23.28
C ARG A 260 26.43 21.85 -22.74
N ALA A 261 25.91 22.27 -21.58
CA ALA A 261 26.29 23.54 -20.95
C ALA A 261 27.76 23.55 -20.50
N GLU A 262 28.24 22.42 -19.98
CA GLU A 262 29.60 22.27 -19.44
C GLU A 262 30.63 21.80 -20.50
N LYS A 263 30.22 21.56 -21.74
CA LYS A 263 31.04 20.97 -22.83
C LYS A 263 31.74 19.68 -22.41
N ARG A 264 31.06 18.85 -21.62
CA ARG A 264 31.57 17.55 -21.13
C ARG A 264 30.85 16.40 -21.81
N ALA A 265 31.52 15.24 -21.90
CA ALA A 265 30.86 13.99 -22.29
C ALA A 265 29.78 13.60 -21.27
N VAL A 266 28.68 13.01 -21.75
CA VAL A 266 27.57 12.53 -20.91
C VAL A 266 28.08 11.44 -19.96
N ASP A 267 27.79 11.56 -18.67
CA ASP A 267 28.15 10.53 -17.70
C ASP A 267 27.33 9.25 -17.92
N ALA A 268 27.99 8.16 -18.31
CA ALA A 268 27.36 6.85 -18.52
C ALA A 268 26.69 6.29 -17.25
N ARG A 269 27.12 6.72 -16.05
CA ARG A 269 26.48 6.30 -14.79
C ARG A 269 25.08 6.89 -14.63
N ALA A 270 24.82 8.07 -15.18
CA ALA A 270 23.48 8.66 -15.18
C ALA A 270 22.48 7.85 -16.03
N GLN A 271 22.98 7.11 -17.03
CA GLN A 271 22.17 6.18 -17.83
C GLN A 271 21.86 4.89 -17.05
N LEU A 272 22.83 4.38 -16.25
CA LEU A 272 22.66 3.19 -15.41
C LEU A 272 21.60 3.37 -14.29
N TYR A 273 21.44 4.58 -13.74
CA TYR A 273 20.38 4.86 -12.75
C TYR A 273 19.01 5.17 -13.38
N ALA A 274 18.95 5.28 -14.71
CA ALA A 274 17.73 5.51 -15.47
C ALA A 274 17.16 4.22 -16.11
N LEU A 275 17.89 3.10 -16.03
CA LEU A 275 17.44 1.76 -16.42
C LEU A 275 16.88 1.03 -15.19
#